data_AF-F8PML4-F1
#
_entry.id   AF-F8PML4-F1
#
_cell.length_a   1.000
_cell.length_b   1.000
_cell.length_c   1.000
_cell.angle_alpha   90.00
_cell.angle_beta   90.00
_cell.angle_gamma   90.00
#
_symmetry.space_group_name_H-M   'P 1'
#
loop_
_entity.id
_entity.type
_entity.pdbx_description
1 polymer ?
#
loop_
_entity_poly.entity_id
_entity_poly.type
_entity_poly.pdbx_seq_one_letter_code
_entity_poly.pdbx_strand_id
1 'polypeptide(L)'
;MAILTSSQEFLSDLQITKYFNVAFLGIWVLDYCVTFEDEVRWVWGRKWDYTRLIFIFSRYLPFFAVIVTICVAMQNPNGNCKTYNSVWEADFPPIAKAACALAIISTEALLALRTYAFWNRSKKLLVCLLVCAALFIAVAFVLSTKIHDSQSSCE
;
A
#
# COMPACT_ATOMS: atom_id res chain seq x y z
N MET A 1 -12.30 -19.30 -29.15
CA MET A 1 -12.83 -19.56 -27.79
C MET A 1 -11.87 -19.11 -26.70
N ALA A 2 -10.57 -19.42 -26.76
CA ALA A 2 -9.58 -18.99 -25.75
C ALA A 2 -9.45 -17.46 -25.53
N ILE A 3 -9.69 -16.65 -26.58
CA ILE A 3 -9.62 -15.18 -26.53
C ILE A 3 -10.84 -14.57 -25.80
N LEU A 4 -12.01 -15.23 -25.87
CA LEU A 4 -13.21 -14.75 -25.17
C LEU A 4 -13.10 -15.07 -23.67
N THR A 5 -12.59 -16.24 -23.31
CA THR A 5 -12.32 -16.60 -21.91
C THR A 5 -11.27 -15.68 -21.28
N SER A 6 -10.18 -15.35 -21.97
CA SER A 6 -9.18 -14.41 -21.43
C SER A 6 -9.75 -13.00 -21.23
N SER A 7 -10.60 -12.52 -22.15
CA SER A 7 -11.26 -11.21 -22.01
C SER A 7 -12.24 -11.16 -20.82
N GLN A 8 -12.93 -12.28 -20.53
CA GLN A 8 -13.90 -12.35 -19.45
C GLN A 8 -13.22 -12.46 -18.07
N GLU A 9 -12.12 -13.19 -17.97
CA GLU A 9 -11.30 -13.23 -16.74
C GLU A 9 -10.68 -11.86 -16.43
N PHE A 10 -10.14 -11.19 -17.45
CA PHE A 10 -9.58 -9.85 -17.28
C PHE A 10 -10.61 -8.83 -16.76
N LEU A 11 -11.82 -8.83 -17.31
CA LEU A 11 -12.90 -7.95 -16.84
C LEU A 11 -13.33 -8.26 -15.40
N SER A 12 -13.34 -9.54 -15.03
CA SER A 12 -13.68 -9.99 -13.68
C SER A 12 -12.61 -9.54 -12.67
N ASP A 13 -11.33 -9.69 -12.99
CA ASP A 13 -10.21 -9.23 -12.15
C ASP A 13 -10.21 -7.70 -11.95
N LEU A 14 -10.55 -6.96 -12.99
CA LEU A 14 -10.73 -5.50 -12.93
C LEU A 14 -11.87 -5.10 -11.99
N GLN A 15 -13.00 -5.80 -12.05
CA GLN A 15 -14.13 -5.55 -11.16
C GLN A 15 -13.77 -5.89 -9.72
N ILE A 16 -13.17 -7.05 -9.50
CA ILE A 16 -12.71 -7.53 -8.19
C ILE A 16 -11.78 -6.47 -7.56
N THR A 17 -10.79 -6.00 -8.30
CA THR A 17 -9.84 -4.97 -7.82
C THR A 17 -10.56 -3.67 -7.43
N LYS A 18 -11.54 -3.22 -8.21
CA LYS A 18 -12.33 -2.02 -7.89
C LYS A 18 -13.12 -2.19 -6.59
N TYR A 19 -13.80 -3.32 -6.42
CA TYR A 19 -14.56 -3.60 -5.19
C TYR A 19 -13.65 -3.70 -3.96
N PHE A 20 -12.50 -4.37 -4.09
CA PHE A 20 -11.52 -4.45 -3.01
C PHE A 20 -10.96 -3.08 -2.62
N ASN A 21 -10.64 -2.23 -3.58
CA ASN A 21 -10.15 -0.88 -3.29
C ASN A 21 -11.18 -0.06 -2.52
N VAL A 22 -12.46 -0.10 -2.91
CA VAL A 22 -13.53 0.62 -2.19
C VAL A 22 -13.73 0.04 -0.79
N ALA A 23 -13.73 -1.29 -0.64
CA ALA A 23 -13.86 -1.94 0.66
C ALA A 23 -12.69 -1.58 1.60
N PHE A 24 -11.46 -1.63 1.09
CA PHE A 24 -10.26 -1.25 1.84
C PHE A 24 -10.30 0.21 2.28
N LEU A 25 -10.69 1.13 1.38
CA LEU A 25 -10.89 2.53 1.73
C LEU A 25 -11.92 2.71 2.84
N GLY A 26 -13.03 1.97 2.79
CA GLY A 26 -14.06 2.00 3.83
C GLY A 26 -13.53 1.56 5.20
N ILE A 27 -12.83 0.41 5.25
CA ILE A 27 -12.21 -0.09 6.48
C ILE A 27 -11.19 0.91 7.01
N TRP A 28 -10.40 1.51 6.13
CA TRP A 28 -9.37 2.45 6.51
C TRP A 28 -9.92 3.77 7.08
N VAL A 29 -11.01 4.28 6.52
CA VAL A 29 -11.73 5.44 7.08
C VAL A 29 -12.35 5.09 8.44
N LEU A 30 -12.91 3.89 8.60
CA LEU A 30 -13.44 3.44 9.89
C LEU A 30 -12.35 3.35 10.96
N ASP A 31 -11.20 2.76 10.64
CA ASP A 31 -10.05 2.70 11.54
C ASP A 31 -9.57 4.10 11.91
N TYR A 32 -9.54 5.03 10.94
CA TYR A 32 -9.22 6.44 11.16
C TYR A 32 -10.19 7.09 12.16
N CYS A 33 -11.50 6.95 11.97
CA CYS A 33 -12.50 7.54 12.86
C CYS A 33 -12.38 7.03 14.29
N VAL A 34 -12.19 5.72 14.48
CA VAL A 34 -12.08 5.11 15.82
C VAL A 34 -10.83 5.59 16.55
N THR A 35 -9.72 5.71 15.84
CA THR A 35 -8.43 6.09 16.45
C THR A 35 -8.20 7.59 16.53
N PHE A 36 -9.04 8.41 15.87
CA PHE A 36 -8.93 9.87 15.87
C PHE A 36 -9.17 10.47 17.27
N GLU A 37 -10.12 9.92 18.04
CA GLU A 37 -10.42 10.40 19.39
C GLU A 37 -9.20 10.24 20.32
N ASP A 38 -8.56 9.07 20.27
CA ASP A 38 -7.31 8.81 20.99
C ASP A 38 -6.17 9.70 20.45
N GLU A 39 -6.08 9.90 19.14
CA GLU A 39 -5.05 10.74 18.54
C GLU A 39 -5.13 12.19 19.05
N VAL A 40 -6.31 12.80 19.08
CA VAL A 40 -6.50 14.15 19.59
C VAL A 40 -6.12 14.23 21.08
N ARG A 41 -6.53 13.25 21.88
CA ARG A 41 -6.29 13.27 23.33
C ARG A 41 -4.82 13.05 23.72
N TRP A 42 -4.11 12.20 23.00
CA TRP A 42 -2.73 11.80 23.34
C TRP A 42 -1.65 12.56 22.56
N VAL A 43 -1.95 13.05 21.36
CA VAL A 43 -0.96 13.64 20.44
C VAL A 43 -0.96 15.17 20.50
N TRP A 44 -2.11 15.83 20.69
CA TRP A 44 -2.19 17.29 20.66
C TRP A 44 -1.59 17.96 21.91
N GLY A 45 -1.55 17.27 23.05
CA GLY A 45 -1.01 17.80 24.31
C GLY A 45 0.47 17.48 24.61
N ARG A 46 1.15 16.70 23.76
CA ARG A 46 2.48 16.13 24.06
C ARG A 46 3.59 16.72 23.17
N LYS A 47 4.80 16.82 23.71
CA LYS A 47 6.02 17.25 22.99
C LYS A 47 6.22 16.40 21.72
N TRP A 48 6.70 17.04 20.65
CA TRP A 48 7.02 16.38 19.39
C TRP A 48 8.06 15.27 19.62
N ASP A 49 7.67 14.02 19.35
CA ASP A 49 8.52 12.83 19.47
C ASP A 49 8.57 12.08 18.12
N TYR A 50 9.63 11.31 17.88
CA TYR A 50 9.81 10.54 16.64
C TYR A 50 8.65 9.57 16.38
N THR A 51 8.09 9.00 17.44
CA THR A 51 6.91 8.11 17.37
C THR A 51 5.69 8.80 16.76
N ARG A 52 5.49 10.09 17.08
CA ARG A 52 4.39 10.90 16.54
C ARG A 52 4.58 11.16 15.05
N LEU A 53 5.82 11.39 14.62
CA LEU A 53 6.14 11.64 13.22
C LEU A 53 5.84 10.40 12.36
N ILE A 54 6.31 9.23 12.81
CA ILE A 54 6.05 7.93 12.14
C ILE A 54 4.56 7.65 12.06
N PHE A 55 3.82 7.94 13.13
CA PHE A 55 2.38 7.77 13.18
C PHE A 55 1.66 8.65 12.15
N ILE A 56 1.98 9.95 12.12
CA ILE A 56 1.43 10.91 11.16
C ILE A 56 1.77 10.48 9.72
N PHE A 57 3.01 10.09 9.44
CA PHE A 57 3.37 9.65 8.09
C PHE A 57 2.60 8.41 7.67
N SER A 58 2.52 7.37 8.52
CA SER A 58 1.74 6.15 8.20
C SER A 58 0.26 6.44 7.89
N ARG A 59 -0.30 7.49 8.52
CA ARG A 59 -1.73 7.80 8.49
C ARG A 59 -2.11 8.81 7.41
N TYR A 60 -1.27 9.81 7.14
CA TYR A 60 -1.58 10.89 6.20
C TYR A 60 -1.07 10.62 4.78
N LEU A 61 -0.01 9.82 4.62
CA LEU A 61 0.52 9.47 3.30
C LEU A 61 -0.43 8.63 2.43
N PRO A 62 -1.22 7.68 2.97
CA PRO A 62 -2.18 6.95 2.16
C PRO A 62 -3.29 7.85 1.59
N PHE A 63 -3.70 8.93 2.28
CA PHE A 63 -4.63 9.92 1.70
C PHE A 63 -4.05 10.54 0.43
N PHE A 64 -2.77 10.91 0.47
CA PHE A 64 -2.08 11.46 -0.69
C PHE A 64 -2.02 10.46 -1.85
N ALA A 65 -1.70 9.19 -1.56
CA ALA A 65 -1.66 8.13 -2.56
C ALA A 65 -3.03 7.91 -3.25
N VAL A 66 -4.12 7.93 -2.47
CA VAL A 66 -5.49 7.78 -2.98
C VAL A 66 -5.88 8.96 -3.88
N ILE A 67 -5.59 10.19 -3.46
CA ILE A 67 -5.86 11.40 -4.25
C ILE A 67 -5.13 11.33 -5.59
N VAL A 68 -3.84 10.98 -5.59
CA VAL A 68 -3.05 10.86 -6.83
C VAL A 68 -3.61 9.76 -7.72
N THR A 69 -3.99 8.61 -7.16
CA THR A 69 -4.57 7.49 -7.92
C THR A 69 -5.87 7.91 -8.63
N ILE A 70 -6.72 8.67 -7.94
CA ILE A 70 -7.95 9.21 -8.53
C ILE A 70 -7.62 10.22 -9.62
N CYS A 71 -6.67 11.14 -9.40
CA CYS A 71 -6.26 12.10 -10.41
C CYS A 71 -5.73 11.43 -11.70
N VAL A 72 -4.92 10.38 -11.56
CA VAL A 72 -4.40 9.60 -12.70
C VAL A 72 -5.53 8.84 -13.41
N ALA A 73 -6.45 8.24 -12.65
CA ALA A 73 -7.61 7.54 -13.21
C ALA A 73 -8.55 8.48 -13.99
N MET A 74 -8.70 9.73 -13.55
CA MET A 74 -9.51 10.75 -14.25
C MET A 74 -8.85 11.26 -15.53
N GLN A 75 -7.50 11.25 -15.61
CA GLN A 75 -6.76 11.68 -16.80
C GLN A 75 -6.73 10.64 -17.92
N ASN A 76 -6.91 9.36 -17.60
CA ASN A 76 -6.91 8.25 -18.56
C ASN A 76 -8.26 7.49 -18.59
N PRO A 77 -9.33 8.07 -19.17
CA PRO A 77 -10.64 7.43 -19.25
C PRO A 77 -10.68 6.25 -20.24
N ASN A 78 -9.76 6.19 -21.20
CA ASN A 78 -9.66 5.08 -22.14
C ASN A 78 -8.75 3.99 -21.56
N GLY A 79 -9.37 2.93 -21.07
CA GLY A 79 -8.72 1.73 -20.55
C GLY A 79 -7.99 0.95 -21.65
N ASN A 80 -6.87 1.48 -22.12
CA ASN A 80 -5.91 0.67 -22.85
C ASN A 80 -5.28 -0.32 -21.87
N CYS A 81 -4.98 -1.53 -22.36
CA CYS A 81 -4.30 -2.58 -21.62
C CYS A 81 -2.83 -2.18 -21.35
N LYS A 82 -2.62 -1.15 -20.53
CA LYS A 82 -1.31 -0.77 -20.02
C LYS A 82 -1.10 -1.47 -18.68
N THR A 83 0.03 -2.15 -18.55
CA THR A 83 0.43 -2.83 -17.32
C THR A 83 0.47 -1.85 -16.14
N TYR A 84 0.03 -2.29 -14.97
CA TYR A 84 0.12 -1.51 -13.74
C TYR A 84 1.52 -0.95 -13.48
N ASN A 85 2.57 -1.73 -13.77
CA ASN A 85 3.97 -1.29 -13.64
C ASN A 85 4.35 -0.17 -14.61
N SER A 86 3.89 -0.22 -15.86
CA SER A 86 4.20 0.84 -16.84
C SER A 86 3.41 2.12 -16.55
N VAL A 87 2.18 2.00 -16.05
CA VAL A 87 1.40 3.14 -15.53
C VAL A 87 2.03 3.70 -14.26
N TRP A 88 2.46 2.84 -13.33
CA TRP A 88 3.16 3.25 -12.11
C TRP A 88 4.45 4.00 -12.43
N GLU A 89 5.25 3.51 -13.37
CA GLU A 89 6.48 4.20 -13.75
C GLU A 89 6.24 5.49 -14.53
N ALA A 90 5.34 5.49 -15.51
CA ALA A 90 5.15 6.60 -16.45
C ALA A 90 4.20 7.70 -15.93
N ASP A 91 3.11 7.33 -15.26
CA ASP A 91 2.01 8.26 -14.97
C ASP A 91 2.03 8.77 -13.51
N PHE A 92 2.66 8.06 -12.57
CA PHE A 92 2.72 8.51 -11.18
C PHE A 92 3.91 9.45 -10.92
N PRO A 93 3.68 10.61 -10.29
CA PRO A 93 4.74 11.55 -9.95
C PRO A 93 5.70 10.95 -8.89
N PRO A 94 7.00 11.31 -8.91
CA PRO A 94 7.99 10.76 -7.99
C PRO A 94 7.63 11.00 -6.51
N ILE A 95 6.91 12.08 -6.23
CA ILE A 95 6.43 12.43 -4.89
C ILE A 95 5.42 11.40 -4.37
N ALA A 96 4.53 10.89 -5.24
CA ALA A 96 3.56 9.86 -4.86
C ALA A 96 4.23 8.51 -4.60
N LYS A 97 5.24 8.16 -5.42
CA LYS A 97 6.06 6.96 -5.21
C LYS A 97 6.77 7.00 -3.85
N ALA A 98 7.42 8.13 -3.56
CA ALA A 98 8.08 8.35 -2.27
C ALA A 98 7.08 8.32 -1.10
N ALA A 99 5.90 8.91 -1.27
CA ALA A 99 4.85 8.90 -0.26
C ALA A 99 4.36 7.49 0.07
N CYS A 100 4.14 6.65 -0.94
CA CYS A 100 3.78 5.24 -0.73
C CYS A 100 4.89 4.47 -0.01
N ALA A 101 6.16 4.65 -0.41
CA ALA A 101 7.29 4.00 0.25
C ALA A 101 7.40 4.40 1.73
N LEU A 102 7.29 5.70 2.03
CA LEU A 102 7.31 6.20 3.40
C LEU A 102 6.12 5.70 4.23
N ALA A 103 4.94 5.54 3.62
CA ALA A 103 3.78 4.97 4.28
C ALA A 103 4.04 3.51 4.70
N ILE A 104 4.56 2.68 3.78
CA ILE A 104 4.89 1.27 4.06
C ILE A 104 5.92 1.17 5.19
N ILE A 105 7.03 1.90 5.07
CA ILE A 105 8.10 1.92 6.10
C ILE A 105 7.55 2.35 7.45
N SER A 106 6.68 3.38 7.47
CA SER A 106 6.09 3.89 8.71
C SER A 106 5.14 2.88 9.35
N THR A 107 4.33 2.18 8.54
CA THR A 107 3.42 1.13 9.02
C THR A 107 4.19 -0.06 9.59
N GLU A 108 5.25 -0.52 8.91
CA GLU A 108 6.12 -1.58 9.42
C GLU A 108 6.79 -1.17 10.74
N ALA A 109 7.30 0.07 10.81
CA ALA A 109 7.89 0.61 12.02
C ALA A 109 6.87 0.66 13.18
N LEU A 110 5.63 1.06 12.91
CA LEU A 110 4.56 1.09 13.92
C LEU A 110 4.20 -0.32 14.40
N LEU A 111 4.09 -1.28 13.49
CA LEU A 111 3.84 -2.68 13.81
C LEU A 111 4.99 -3.28 14.65
N ALA A 112 6.23 -2.99 14.28
CA ALA A 112 7.43 -3.39 15.01
C ALA A 112 7.47 -2.77 16.41
N LEU A 113 7.12 -1.49 16.54
CA LEU A 113 7.08 -0.81 17.83
C LEU A 113 6.05 -1.43 18.78
N ARG A 114 4.84 -1.72 18.28
CA ARG A 114 3.77 -2.34 19.09
C ARG A 114 4.14 -3.75 19.54
N THR A 115 4.67 -4.57 18.63
CA THR A 115 5.12 -5.93 18.96
C THR A 115 6.31 -5.92 19.93
N TYR A 116 7.22 -4.96 19.78
CA TYR A 116 8.36 -4.77 20.68
C TYR A 116 7.95 -4.35 22.10
N ALA A 117 6.94 -3.48 22.22
CA ALA A 117 6.39 -3.05 23.51
C ALA A 117 5.69 -4.21 24.24
N PHE A 118 4.95 -5.05 23.50
CA PHE A 118 4.25 -6.21 24.07
C PHE A 118 5.22 -7.27 24.61
N TRP A 119 6.38 -7.44 23.95
CA TRP A 119 7.32 -8.52 24.28
C TRP A 119 8.57 -8.05 25.03
N ASN A 120 8.37 -7.17 26.00
CA ASN A 120 9.36 -6.71 26.98
C ASN A 120 10.76 -6.43 26.38
N ARG A 121 10.80 -5.72 25.24
CA ARG A 121 12.04 -5.26 24.58
C ARG A 121 13.01 -6.34 24.07
N SER A 122 12.55 -7.57 23.85
CA SER A 122 13.44 -8.62 23.34
C SER A 122 13.89 -8.39 21.88
N LYS A 123 15.21 -8.25 21.66
CA LYS A 123 15.78 -7.98 20.31
C LYS A 123 15.58 -9.11 19.31
N LYS A 124 15.34 -10.34 19.78
CA LYS A 124 15.15 -11.53 18.93
C LYS A 124 13.91 -11.43 18.05
N LEU A 125 12.82 -10.85 18.56
CA LEU A 125 11.59 -10.69 17.80
C LEU A 125 11.70 -9.61 16.74
N LEU A 126 12.43 -8.52 17.02
CA LEU A 126 12.68 -7.49 16.02
C LEU A 126 13.47 -8.06 14.83
N VAL A 127 14.50 -8.89 15.10
CA VAL A 127 15.22 -9.61 14.04
C VAL A 127 14.30 -10.56 13.29
N CYS A 128 13.46 -11.34 13.98
CA CYS A 128 12.50 -12.23 13.34
C CYS A 128 11.54 -11.47 12.40
N LEU A 129 10.99 -10.34 12.85
CA LEU A 129 10.08 -9.52 12.06
C LEU A 129 10.76 -8.97 10.80
N LEU A 130 12.00 -8.51 10.93
CA LEU A 130 12.79 -7.95 9.84
C LEU A 130 13.15 -9.03 8.80
N VAL A 131 13.46 -10.25 9.26
CA VAL A 131 13.67 -11.42 8.38
C VAL A 131 12.39 -11.78 7.63
N CYS A 132 11.24 -11.80 8.32
CA CYS A 132 9.95 -12.05 7.67
C CYS A 132 9.62 -10.99 6.63
N ALA A 133 9.82 -9.70 6.94
CA ALA A 133 9.61 -8.61 5.99
C ALA A 133 10.51 -8.77 4.75
N ALA A 134 11.79 -9.07 4.94
CA ALA A 134 12.73 -9.31 3.84
C ALA A 134 12.29 -10.50 2.95
N LEU A 135 11.77 -11.58 3.56
CA LEU A 135 11.24 -12.72 2.82
C LEU A 135 10.01 -12.35 1.98
N PHE A 136 9.06 -11.57 2.53
CA PHE A 136 7.91 -11.11 1.77
C PHE A 136 8.30 -10.22 0.59
N ILE A 137 9.27 -9.33 0.77
CA ILE A 137 9.80 -8.48 -0.31
C ILE A 137 10.45 -9.33 -1.40
N ALA A 138 11.25 -10.34 -1.02
CA ALA A 138 11.88 -11.25 -1.97
C ALA A 138 10.84 -12.03 -2.79
N VAL A 139 9.79 -12.54 -2.14
CA VAL A 139 8.68 -13.22 -2.82
C VAL A 139 7.96 -12.28 -3.78
N ALA A 140 7.65 -11.05 -3.36
CA ALA A 140 6.99 -10.07 -4.21
C ALA A 140 7.83 -9.72 -5.46
N PHE A 141 9.15 -9.61 -5.31
CA PHE A 141 10.06 -9.38 -6.44
C PHE A 141 10.04 -10.55 -7.43
N VAL A 142 10.08 -11.80 -6.94
CA VAL A 142 10.00 -13.00 -7.78
C VAL A 142 8.65 -13.10 -8.48
N LEU A 143 7.54 -12.76 -7.83
CA LEU A 143 6.25 -12.69 -8.50
C LEU A 143 6.24 -11.62 -9.59
N SER A 144 6.84 -10.46 -9.32
CA SER A 144 6.87 -9.36 -10.29
C SER A 144 7.62 -9.74 -11.56
N THR A 145 8.73 -10.47 -11.44
CA THR A 145 9.47 -10.97 -12.62
C THR A 145 8.66 -12.02 -13.40
N LYS A 146 7.96 -12.91 -12.70
CA LYS A 146 7.10 -13.93 -13.35
C LYS A 146 5.89 -13.33 -14.07
N ILE A 147 5.28 -12.28 -13.51
CA ILE A 147 4.16 -11.58 -14.15
C ILE A 147 4.63 -10.88 -15.43
N HIS A 148 5.83 -10.29 -15.42
CA HIS A 148 6.42 -9.64 -16.59
C HIS A 148 6.65 -10.62 -17.74
N ASP A 149 7.13 -11.84 -17.45
CA ASP A 149 7.32 -12.89 -18.46
C ASP A 149 5.96 -13.33 -19.06
N SER A 150 4.93 -13.54 -18.25
CA SER A 150 3.60 -13.95 -18.73
C SER A 150 2.93 -12.92 -19.63
N GLN A 151 3.20 -11.62 -19.45
CA GLN A 151 2.63 -10.56 -20.28
C GLN A 151 3.25 -10.46 -21.68
N SER A 152 4.51 -10.87 -21.86
CA SER A 152 5.15 -10.93 -23.19
C SER A 152 4.49 -11.92 -24.15
N SER A 153 3.64 -12.82 -23.63
CA SER A 153 2.84 -13.76 -24.42
C SER A 153 1.47 -13.18 -24.83
N CYS A 154 1.12 -11.96 -24.40
CA CYS A 154 -0.11 -11.27 -24.78
C CYS A 154 0.06 -10.28 -25.95
N GLU A 155 1.29 -10.06 -26.43
CA GLU A 155 1.59 -9.35 -27.69
C GLU A 155 1.64 -10.31 -28.89
#